data_AF-A0A1D8G051-F1
#
_entry.id   AF-A0A1D8G051-F1
#
_cell.length_a   1.000
_cell.length_b   1.000
_cell.length_c   1.000
_cell.angle_alpha   90.00
_cell.angle_beta   90.00
_cell.angle_gamma   90.00
#
_symmetry.space_group_name_H-M   'P 1'
#
loop_
_entity.id
_entity.type
_entity.pdbx_description
1 polymer ?
#
loop_
_entity_poly.entity_id
_entity_poly.type
_entity_poly.pdbx_seq_one_letter_code
_entity_poly.pdbx_strand_id
1 'polypeptide(L)'
;MRRARPGAVPRGMTERALTSVEAGADFDDAARRSAAGEGPTAGTDTRRGPGTADRTPERPLSRLWHITLCVSGRAAPLADVRRALEQLAHDHPFLLTSRYATDHAEIRYWEEARDLHDAAAVALRLWGEHRQSAQLPPWEIVGLEVIDRETYHQRIAEGYGPPPAAPVGVHPY
;
A
#
# COMPACT_ATOMS: atom_id res chain seq x y z
N MET A 1 7.38 42.89 -44.72
CA MET A 1 8.06 42.86 -43.40
C MET A 1 7.00 43.22 -42.35
N ARG A 2 6.81 42.61 -41.17
CA ARG A 2 7.35 41.47 -40.43
C ARG A 2 6.25 41.06 -39.42
N ARG A 3 6.19 39.78 -39.09
CA ARG A 3 5.21 39.12 -38.18
C ARG A 3 5.19 39.69 -36.76
N ALA A 4 4.03 39.60 -36.11
CA ALA A 4 3.83 39.70 -34.67
C ALA A 4 4.51 38.56 -33.88
N ARG A 5 5.03 38.90 -32.69
CA ARG A 5 5.23 38.01 -31.52
C ARG A 5 5.26 38.84 -30.23
N PRO A 6 4.34 38.64 -29.28
CA PRO A 6 4.55 38.98 -27.88
C PRO A 6 5.36 37.86 -27.20
N GLY A 7 6.46 38.25 -26.56
CA GLY A 7 7.31 37.39 -25.75
C GLY A 7 6.69 37.13 -24.36
N ALA A 8 7.02 35.97 -23.82
CA ALA A 8 6.62 35.45 -22.52
C ALA A 8 7.18 36.26 -21.33
N VAL A 9 6.50 36.15 -20.19
CA VAL A 9 6.99 36.51 -18.84
C VAL A 9 6.78 35.32 -17.88
N PRO A 10 7.63 35.19 -16.84
CA PRO A 10 8.05 33.91 -16.30
C PRO A 10 7.09 33.34 -15.25
N ARG A 11 7.07 31.99 -15.16
CA ARG A 11 6.47 31.23 -14.06
C ARG A 11 7.17 31.59 -12.75
N GLY A 12 6.44 32.28 -11.86
CA GLY A 12 6.77 32.36 -10.45
C GLY A 12 6.52 31.01 -9.80
N MET A 13 7.59 30.32 -9.43
CA MET A 13 7.56 29.13 -8.58
C MET A 13 7.35 29.61 -7.14
N THR A 14 6.11 29.61 -6.66
CA THR A 14 5.86 29.62 -5.23
C THR A 14 6.05 28.19 -4.74
N GLU A 15 7.25 27.92 -4.23
CA GLU A 15 7.53 26.76 -3.39
C GLU A 15 6.62 26.85 -2.16
N ARG A 16 5.49 26.14 -2.21
CA ARG A 16 4.75 25.81 -1.00
C ARG A 16 5.52 24.68 -0.32
N ALA A 17 6.13 25.01 0.81
CA ALA A 17 6.73 24.04 1.71
C ALA A 17 5.73 22.91 2.00
N LEU A 18 6.04 21.72 1.51
CA LEU A 18 5.30 20.51 1.79
C LEU A 18 5.76 20.00 3.16
N THR A 19 4.84 19.99 4.11
CA THR A 19 5.03 19.28 5.39
C THR A 19 5.03 17.78 5.07
N SER A 20 6.23 17.22 4.96
CA SER A 20 6.46 15.78 4.92
C SER A 20 5.94 15.19 6.23
N VAL A 21 4.93 14.33 6.15
CA VAL A 21 4.53 13.50 7.28
C VAL A 21 5.48 12.31 7.27
N GLU A 22 6.51 12.37 8.10
CA GLU A 22 7.40 11.25 8.38
C GLU A 22 6.56 10.08 8.92
N ALA A 23 6.72 8.90 8.31
CA ALA A 23 6.24 7.66 8.89
C ALA A 23 6.95 7.48 10.24
N GLY A 24 6.17 7.45 11.32
CA GLY A 24 6.64 7.51 12.70
C GLY A 24 7.77 6.54 13.03
N ALA A 25 8.76 7.06 13.75
CA ALA A 25 9.99 6.39 14.19
C ALA A 25 9.81 5.31 15.27
N ASP A 26 8.58 4.83 15.52
CA ASP A 26 8.28 3.90 16.61
C ASP A 26 8.29 2.41 16.20
N PHE A 27 8.58 2.09 14.93
CA PHE A 27 8.52 0.70 14.42
C PHE A 27 9.86 -0.07 14.48
N ASP A 28 10.96 0.59 14.86
CA ASP A 28 12.31 -0.02 14.86
C ASP A 28 12.68 -0.76 16.16
N ASP A 29 11.91 -0.61 17.23
CA ASP A 29 12.29 -1.11 18.56
C ASP A 29 12.05 -2.63 18.76
N ALA A 30 11.21 -3.25 17.92
CA ALA A 30 10.93 -4.68 18.03
C ALA A 30 12.06 -5.56 17.46
N ALA A 31 12.76 -5.10 16.42
CA ALA A 31 13.81 -5.88 15.75
C ALA A 31 15.15 -5.89 16.53
N ARG A 32 15.42 -4.85 17.33
CA ARG A 32 16.70 -4.74 18.07
C ARG A 32 16.75 -5.55 19.36
N ARG A 33 15.61 -5.99 19.90
CA ARG A 33 15.56 -6.78 21.15
C ARG A 33 15.95 -8.25 20.99
N SER A 34 16.06 -8.76 19.76
CA SER A 34 16.34 -10.19 19.51
C SER A 34 17.82 -10.53 19.36
N ALA A 35 18.74 -9.56 19.47
CA ALA A 35 20.17 -9.75 19.14
C ALA A 35 21.15 -9.58 20.32
N ALA A 36 20.67 -9.50 21.57
CA ALA A 36 21.57 -9.39 22.74
C ALA A 36 21.30 -10.51 23.75
N GLY A 37 21.84 -11.70 23.47
CA GLY A 37 22.00 -12.76 24.44
C GLY A 37 23.48 -13.01 24.68
N GLU A 38 23.96 -12.75 25.91
CA GLU A 38 25.08 -13.42 26.59
C GLU A 38 25.18 -12.88 28.05
N GLY A 39 25.19 -13.77 29.05
CA GLY A 39 25.18 -13.48 30.51
C GLY A 39 26.58 -13.17 31.12
N PRO A 40 26.90 -13.40 32.43
CA PRO A 40 26.14 -14.09 33.50
C PRO A 40 26.26 -13.50 34.95
N THR A 41 25.54 -14.15 35.89
CA THR A 41 25.86 -14.49 37.32
C THR A 41 24.99 -13.98 38.48
N ALA A 42 24.65 -14.98 39.31
CA ALA A 42 24.47 -15.01 40.77
C ALA A 42 23.11 -14.66 41.40
N GLY A 43 22.51 -15.68 42.05
CA GLY A 43 21.95 -15.51 43.39
C GLY A 43 20.53 -16.01 43.66
N THR A 44 20.45 -17.23 44.21
CA THR A 44 19.53 -17.65 45.29
C THR A 44 18.07 -18.02 44.98
N ASP A 45 17.87 -19.33 44.89
CA ASP A 45 16.81 -20.16 45.51
C ASP A 45 15.50 -19.50 45.99
N THR A 46 14.38 -19.81 45.31
CA THR A 46 13.18 -20.33 46.00
C THR A 46 12.32 -21.15 45.04
N ARG A 47 12.27 -22.46 45.30
CA ARG A 47 11.24 -23.47 44.96
C ARG A 47 10.00 -22.97 44.16
N ARG A 48 9.91 -23.34 42.88
CA ARG A 48 8.72 -23.15 42.01
C ARG A 48 8.24 -24.51 41.49
N GLY A 49 7.06 -24.94 41.92
CA GLY A 49 6.30 -26.05 41.29
C GLY A 49 5.90 -25.67 39.85
N PRO A 50 5.56 -26.64 38.98
CA PRO A 50 5.43 -26.41 37.55
C PRO A 50 4.20 -25.56 37.26
N GLY A 51 4.41 -24.24 37.23
CA GLY A 51 3.48 -23.31 36.60
C GLY A 51 3.38 -23.73 35.15
N THR A 52 2.17 -24.09 34.74
CA THR A 52 1.70 -24.11 33.36
C THR A 52 2.36 -22.94 32.63
N ALA A 53 3.40 -23.25 31.86
CA ALA A 53 3.93 -22.35 30.85
C ALA A 53 2.78 -22.18 29.88
N ASP A 54 2.04 -21.10 30.12
CA ASP A 54 1.08 -20.47 29.23
C ASP A 54 1.80 -20.32 27.90
N ARG A 55 1.72 -21.36 27.07
CA ARG A 55 1.97 -21.28 25.64
C ARG A 55 0.79 -20.52 25.08
N THR A 56 0.70 -19.23 25.42
CA THR A 56 -0.06 -18.30 24.63
C THR A 56 0.52 -18.45 23.22
N PRO A 57 -0.24 -18.96 22.23
CA PRO A 57 0.29 -19.05 20.89
C PRO A 57 0.68 -17.61 20.52
N GLU A 58 1.96 -17.38 20.24
CA GLU A 58 2.43 -16.12 19.68
C GLU A 58 1.48 -15.82 18.52
N ARG A 59 0.61 -14.82 18.69
CA ARG A 59 -0.27 -14.42 17.60
C ARG A 59 0.65 -14.09 16.44
N PRO A 60 0.46 -14.69 15.26
CA PRO A 60 1.30 -14.36 14.11
C PRO A 60 1.28 -12.84 13.96
N LEU A 61 2.45 -12.21 14.11
CA LEU A 61 2.57 -10.77 13.94
C LEU A 61 2.09 -10.47 12.52
N SER A 62 1.02 -9.69 12.39
CA SER A 62 0.54 -9.29 11.07
C SER A 62 1.66 -8.60 10.31
N ARG A 63 1.75 -8.89 9.00
CA ARG A 63 2.73 -8.32 8.09
C ARG A 63 2.04 -7.38 7.13
N LEU A 64 2.79 -6.41 6.61
CA LEU A 64 2.32 -5.54 5.54
C LEU A 64 2.68 -6.14 4.17
N TRP A 65 1.68 -6.18 3.30
CA TRP A 65 1.74 -6.72 1.94
C TRP A 65 1.39 -5.62 0.94
N HIS A 66 2.22 -5.41 -0.07
CA HIS A 66 1.85 -4.54 -1.18
C HIS A 66 0.96 -5.33 -2.15
N ILE A 67 -0.22 -4.78 -2.43
CA ILE A 67 -1.20 -5.31 -3.35
C ILE A 67 -1.21 -4.48 -4.63
N THR A 68 -1.14 -5.15 -5.78
CA THR A 68 -1.47 -4.57 -7.09
C THR A 68 -2.64 -5.35 -7.68
N LEU A 69 -3.80 -4.71 -7.82
CA LEU A 69 -5.00 -5.29 -8.42
C LEU A 69 -5.24 -4.66 -9.80
N CYS A 70 -5.24 -5.49 -10.83
CA CYS A 70 -5.51 -5.09 -12.21
C CYS A 70 -6.89 -5.56 -12.64
N VAL A 71 -7.69 -4.63 -13.15
CA VAL A 71 -9.05 -4.88 -13.61
C VAL A 71 -9.24 -4.39 -15.03
N SER A 72 -10.01 -5.11 -15.84
CA SER A 72 -10.26 -4.74 -17.23
C SER A 72 -11.64 -5.17 -17.71
N GLY A 73 -12.17 -4.47 -18.71
CA GLY A 73 -13.35 -4.91 -19.44
C GLY A 73 -13.76 -3.90 -20.50
N ARG A 74 -15.06 -3.79 -20.75
CA ARG A 74 -15.59 -2.88 -21.79
C ARG A 74 -15.27 -1.42 -21.47
N ALA A 75 -14.98 -0.63 -22.51
CA ALA A 75 -14.70 0.79 -22.35
C ALA A 75 -15.82 1.55 -21.61
N ALA A 76 -15.43 2.44 -20.70
CA ALA A 76 -16.27 3.31 -19.90
C ALA A 76 -15.75 4.77 -19.95
N PRO A 77 -16.61 5.78 -19.75
CA PRO A 77 -16.18 7.18 -19.75
C PRO A 77 -15.18 7.48 -18.63
N LEU A 78 -14.06 8.15 -18.96
CA LEU A 78 -12.97 8.43 -18.00
C LEU A 78 -13.43 9.19 -16.75
N ALA A 79 -14.41 10.08 -16.87
CA ALA A 79 -14.94 10.82 -15.73
C ALA A 79 -15.69 9.92 -14.74
N ASP A 80 -16.43 8.92 -15.24
CA ASP A 80 -17.13 7.95 -14.40
C ASP A 80 -16.14 7.00 -13.73
N VAL A 81 -15.11 6.55 -14.46
CA VAL A 81 -14.03 5.73 -13.92
C VAL A 81 -13.30 6.48 -12.80
N ARG A 82 -12.95 7.75 -13.02
CA ARG A 82 -12.30 8.58 -12.01
C ARG A 82 -13.15 8.69 -10.74
N ARG A 83 -14.42 9.07 -10.88
CA ARG A 83 -15.36 9.20 -9.75
C ARG A 83 -15.49 7.89 -8.98
N ALA A 84 -15.58 6.76 -9.69
CA ALA A 84 -15.72 5.46 -9.08
C ALA A 84 -14.46 5.04 -8.29
N LEU A 85 -13.28 5.28 -8.84
CA LEU A 85 -12.01 5.03 -8.13
C LEU A 85 -11.80 5.99 -6.94
N GLU A 86 -12.24 7.25 -7.06
CA GLU A 86 -12.26 8.20 -5.94
C GLU A 86 -13.21 7.72 -4.82
N GLN A 87 -14.37 7.16 -5.16
CA GLN A 87 -15.30 6.59 -4.19
C GLN A 87 -14.74 5.33 -3.53
N LEU A 88 -14.14 4.42 -4.32
CA LEU A 88 -13.42 3.27 -3.78
C LEU A 88 -12.33 3.72 -2.80
N ALA A 89 -11.66 4.84 -3.11
CA ALA A 89 -10.64 5.39 -2.25
C ALA A 89 -11.15 5.92 -0.91
N HIS A 90 -12.37 6.47 -0.93
CA HIS A 90 -13.07 6.92 0.26
C HIS A 90 -13.53 5.76 1.14
N ASP A 91 -14.03 4.68 0.53
CA ASP A 91 -14.59 3.52 1.22
C ASP A 91 -13.50 2.67 1.91
N HIS A 92 -12.26 2.70 1.42
CA HIS A 92 -11.16 1.87 1.91
C HIS A 92 -9.92 2.70 2.29
N PRO A 93 -9.97 3.43 3.42
CA PRO A 93 -9.05 4.54 3.73
C PRO A 93 -7.69 4.06 4.27
N PHE A 94 -6.92 3.29 3.50
CA PHE A 94 -5.53 2.99 3.88
C PHE A 94 -4.52 2.81 2.74
N LEU A 95 -4.84 3.07 1.45
CA LEU A 95 -3.91 3.54 0.38
C LEU A 95 -4.57 3.38 -1.00
N LEU A 96 -4.51 4.38 -1.90
CA LEU A 96 -5.01 4.23 -3.28
C LEU A 96 -4.26 5.09 -4.29
N THR A 97 -3.03 4.72 -4.61
CA THR A 97 -2.59 5.12 -5.96
C THR A 97 -3.32 4.24 -6.95
N SER A 98 -4.14 4.83 -7.80
CA SER A 98 -4.79 4.12 -8.90
C SER A 98 -4.40 4.73 -10.23
N ARG A 99 -4.13 3.89 -11.22
CA ARG A 99 -3.96 4.30 -12.61
C ARG A 99 -5.10 3.76 -13.45
N TYR A 100 -5.67 4.56 -14.33
CA TYR A 100 -6.85 4.14 -15.08
C TYR A 100 -6.86 4.64 -16.53
N ALA A 101 -7.47 3.84 -17.38
CA ALA A 101 -7.78 4.15 -18.76
C ALA A 101 -9.27 3.93 -18.99
N THR A 102 -9.69 3.98 -20.25
CA THR A 102 -11.10 3.76 -20.61
C THR A 102 -11.54 2.33 -20.39
N ASP A 103 -10.66 1.34 -20.36
CA ASP A 103 -10.96 -0.10 -20.40
C ASP A 103 -10.25 -0.92 -19.32
N HIS A 104 -9.42 -0.29 -18.49
CA HIS A 104 -8.72 -0.95 -17.40
C HIS A 104 -8.31 0.03 -16.29
N ALA A 105 -8.01 -0.52 -15.12
CA ALA A 105 -7.38 0.18 -14.02
C ALA A 105 -6.43 -0.73 -13.24
N GLU A 106 -5.41 -0.12 -12.65
CA GLU A 106 -4.52 -0.71 -11.65
C GLU A 106 -4.73 0.02 -10.33
N ILE A 107 -4.95 -0.75 -9.26
CA ILE A 107 -5.17 -0.25 -7.90
C ILE A 107 -4.04 -0.77 -7.03
N ARG A 108 -3.39 0.12 -6.28
CA ARG A 108 -2.24 -0.22 -5.44
C ARG A 108 -2.38 0.28 -4.03
N TYR A 109 -2.11 -0.62 -3.07
CA TYR A 109 -2.24 -0.35 -1.65
C TYR A 109 -1.39 -1.31 -0.81
N TRP A 110 -1.21 -0.96 0.47
CA TRP A 110 -0.59 -1.82 1.46
C TRP A 110 -1.69 -2.42 2.31
N GLU A 111 -1.56 -3.71 2.61
CA GLU A 111 -2.55 -4.44 3.38
C GLU A 111 -1.94 -5.25 4.51
N GLU A 112 -2.60 -5.24 5.66
CA GLU A 112 -2.17 -5.98 6.85
C GLU A 112 -2.78 -7.38 6.86
N ALA A 113 -1.93 -8.41 6.83
CA ALA A 113 -2.37 -9.80 6.89
C ALA A 113 -1.30 -10.73 7.48
N ARG A 114 -1.73 -11.87 8.02
CA ARG A 114 -0.82 -12.85 8.65
C ARG A 114 0.08 -13.53 7.62
N ASP A 115 -0.46 -13.80 6.44
CA ASP A 115 0.24 -14.45 5.33
C ASP A 115 -0.27 -13.94 3.97
N LEU A 116 0.37 -14.42 2.91
CA LEU A 116 0.05 -14.05 1.52
C LEU A 116 -1.37 -14.45 1.13
N HIS A 117 -1.87 -15.59 1.61
CA HIS A 117 -3.19 -16.09 1.24
C HIS A 117 -4.28 -15.21 1.86
N ASP A 118 -4.11 -14.83 3.13
CA ASP A 118 -5.01 -13.90 3.82
C ASP A 118 -5.01 -12.53 3.09
N ALA A 119 -3.85 -12.00 2.71
CA ALA A 119 -3.75 -10.74 1.96
C ALA A 119 -4.47 -10.81 0.60
N ALA A 120 -4.26 -11.89 -0.15
CA ALA A 120 -4.94 -12.11 -1.42
C ALA A 120 -6.45 -12.23 -1.26
N ALA A 121 -6.92 -12.95 -0.22
CA ALA A 121 -8.33 -13.11 0.07
C ALA A 121 -9.00 -11.77 0.39
N VAL A 122 -8.34 -10.91 1.19
CA VAL A 122 -8.82 -9.55 1.47
C VAL A 122 -8.94 -8.74 0.18
N ALA A 123 -7.93 -8.77 -0.70
CA ALA A 123 -7.95 -8.03 -1.96
C ALA A 123 -9.08 -8.44 -2.90
N LEU A 124 -9.29 -9.75 -3.07
CA LEU A 124 -10.36 -10.27 -3.92
C LEU A 124 -11.74 -9.94 -3.35
N ARG A 125 -11.88 -9.99 -2.02
CA ARG A 125 -13.12 -9.66 -1.32
C ARG A 125 -13.46 -8.18 -1.44
N LEU A 126 -12.48 -7.30 -1.25
CA LEU A 126 -12.63 -5.85 -1.38
C LEU A 126 -13.21 -5.49 -2.75
N TRP A 127 -12.66 -6.07 -3.84
CA TRP A 127 -13.21 -5.86 -5.17
C TRP A 127 -14.67 -6.34 -5.28
N GLY A 128 -14.96 -7.55 -4.79
CA GLY A 128 -16.32 -8.10 -4.82
C GLY A 128 -17.34 -7.25 -4.08
N GLU A 129 -16.97 -6.71 -2.93
CA GLU A 129 -17.84 -5.94 -2.03
C GLU A 129 -18.01 -4.48 -2.50
N HIS A 130 -16.92 -3.83 -2.92
CA HIS A 130 -16.94 -2.39 -3.17
C HIS A 130 -17.13 -2.01 -4.64
N ARG A 131 -17.05 -2.95 -5.60
CA ARG A 131 -17.25 -2.59 -7.03
C ARG A 131 -18.62 -1.97 -7.29
N GLN A 132 -19.65 -2.43 -6.58
CA GLN A 132 -21.02 -1.95 -6.76
C GLN A 132 -21.26 -0.65 -6.02
N SER A 133 -20.78 -0.53 -4.77
CA SER A 133 -20.92 0.70 -3.97
C SER A 133 -20.18 1.86 -4.62
N ALA A 134 -18.99 1.61 -5.15
CA ALA A 134 -18.17 2.59 -5.85
C ALA A 134 -18.64 2.88 -7.29
N GLN A 135 -19.66 2.18 -7.80
CA GLN A 135 -20.15 2.30 -9.19
C GLN A 135 -19.05 2.05 -10.23
N LEU A 136 -18.13 1.13 -9.96
CA LEU A 136 -17.10 0.76 -10.93
C LEU A 136 -17.73 0.12 -12.16
N PRO A 137 -17.14 0.31 -13.36
CA PRO A 137 -17.55 -0.44 -14.53
C PRO A 137 -17.56 -1.95 -14.24
N PRO A 138 -18.37 -2.75 -14.96
CA PRO A 138 -18.42 -4.21 -14.78
C PRO A 138 -17.18 -4.88 -15.38
N TRP A 139 -16.01 -4.46 -14.92
CA TRP A 139 -14.70 -5.00 -15.23
C TRP A 139 -14.41 -6.21 -14.35
N GLU A 140 -13.60 -7.11 -14.89
CA GLU A 140 -13.17 -8.32 -14.22
C GLU A 140 -11.75 -8.14 -13.70
N ILE A 141 -11.40 -8.90 -12.65
CA ILE A 141 -10.02 -8.99 -12.19
C ILE A 141 -9.23 -9.78 -13.22
N VAL A 142 -8.20 -9.15 -13.77
CA VAL A 142 -7.30 -9.76 -14.77
C VAL A 142 -5.90 -9.99 -14.23
N GLY A 143 -5.57 -9.44 -13.06
CA GLY A 143 -4.29 -9.65 -12.39
C GLY A 143 -4.35 -9.30 -10.91
N LEU A 144 -3.63 -10.07 -10.11
CA LEU A 144 -3.39 -9.79 -8.70
C LEU A 144 -1.92 -10.09 -8.40
N GLU A 145 -1.22 -9.10 -7.85
CA GLU A 145 0.11 -9.26 -7.30
C GLU A 145 0.09 -8.97 -5.81
N VAL A 146 0.72 -9.85 -5.04
CA VAL A 146 0.86 -9.74 -3.59
C VAL A 146 2.33 -9.98 -3.25
N ILE A 147 3.00 -8.96 -2.73
CA ILE A 147 4.42 -9.05 -2.37
C ILE A 147 4.64 -8.49 -0.97
N ASP A 148 5.57 -9.10 -0.24
CA ASP A 148 5.97 -8.57 1.05
C ASP A 148 6.78 -7.28 0.90
N ARG A 149 7.00 -6.61 2.04
CA ARG A 149 7.71 -5.35 2.10
C ARG A 149 9.16 -5.44 1.62
N GLU A 150 9.86 -6.53 1.93
CA GLU A 150 11.26 -6.74 1.54
C GLU A 150 11.38 -6.85 0.02
N THR A 151 10.55 -7.70 -0.59
CA THR A 151 10.45 -7.90 -2.04
C THR A 151 10.11 -6.60 -2.75
N TYR A 152 9.17 -5.81 -2.22
CA TYR A 152 8.84 -4.49 -2.78
C TYR A 152 10.07 -3.57 -2.83
N HIS A 153 10.77 -3.41 -1.70
CA HIS A 153 11.95 -2.55 -1.63
C HIS A 153 13.09 -3.05 -2.52
N GLN A 154 13.31 -4.36 -2.58
CA GLN A 154 14.29 -4.97 -3.46
C GLN A 154 14.02 -4.61 -4.92
N ARG A 155 12.79 -4.83 -5.41
CA ARG A 155 12.46 -4.53 -6.81
C ARG A 155 12.60 -3.05 -7.13
N ILE A 156 12.24 -2.16 -6.20
CA ILE A 156 12.45 -0.71 -6.35
C ILE A 156 13.95 -0.40 -6.51
N ALA A 157 14.80 -1.00 -5.67
CA ALA A 157 16.25 -0.82 -5.76
C ALA A 157 16.83 -1.37 -7.07
N GLU A 158 16.26 -2.44 -7.60
CA GLU A 158 16.65 -3.06 -8.88
C GLU A 158 16.07 -2.35 -10.11
N GLY A 159 15.19 -1.36 -9.94
CA GLY A 159 14.58 -0.59 -11.03
C GLY A 159 13.44 -1.30 -11.78
N TYR A 160 13.03 -2.49 -11.33
CA TYR A 160 11.87 -3.23 -11.86
C TYR A 160 10.67 -3.23 -10.90
N GLY A 161 10.78 -2.49 -9.79
CA GLY A 161 9.72 -2.32 -8.81
C GLY A 161 8.53 -1.59 -9.41
N PRO A 162 7.31 -1.91 -8.96
CA PRO A 162 6.15 -1.17 -9.39
C PRO A 162 6.39 0.31 -9.03
N PRO A 163 6.19 1.26 -9.96
CA PRO A 163 6.74 2.62 -9.86
C PRO A 163 6.48 3.21 -8.47
N PRO A 164 7.43 3.96 -7.88
CA PRO A 164 7.27 4.52 -6.54
C PRO A 164 5.91 5.21 -6.47
N ALA A 165 5.14 4.92 -5.41
CA ALA A 165 3.75 5.34 -5.28
C ALA A 165 3.62 6.80 -5.75
N ALA A 166 2.91 7.00 -6.87
CA ALA A 166 2.59 8.33 -7.38
C ALA A 166 1.96 9.16 -6.24
N PRO A 167 1.91 10.51 -6.33
CA PRO A 167 1.17 11.30 -5.34
C PRO A 167 -0.19 10.66 -5.10
N VAL A 168 -0.53 10.41 -3.83
CA VAL A 168 -1.75 9.69 -3.42
C VAL A 168 -2.95 10.17 -4.24
N GLY A 169 -3.71 9.24 -4.81
CA GLY A 169 -4.89 9.55 -5.60
C GLY A 169 -5.00 8.77 -6.92
N VAL A 170 -5.96 9.21 -7.73
CA VAL A 170 -6.40 8.54 -8.95
C VAL A 170 -5.87 9.31 -10.16
N HIS A 171 -5.07 8.64 -11.00
CA HIS A 171 -4.38 9.26 -12.14
C HIS A 171 -4.67 8.51 -13.44
N PRO A 172 -4.83 9.19 -14.58
CA PRO A 172 -4.88 8.49 -15.86
C PRO A 172 -3.53 7.80 -16.16
N TYR A 173 -3.55 6.79 -17.04
CA TYR A 173 -2.33 6.21 -17.61
C TYR A 173 -1.53 7.23 -18.44
#